data_AF-A0A2W1B6P5-F1
#
_entry.id   AF-A0A2W1B6P5-F1
#
_cell.length_a   1.000
_cell.length_b   1.000
_cell.length_c   1.000
_cell.angle_alpha   90.00
_cell.angle_beta   90.00
_cell.angle_gamma   90.00
#
_symmetry.space_group_name_H-M   'P 1'
#
loop_
_entity.id
_entity.type
_entity.pdbx_description
1 polymer ?
#
loop_
_entity_poly.entity_id
_entity_poly.type
_entity_poly.pdbx_seq_one_letter_code
_entity_poly.pdbx_strand_id
1 'polypeptide(L)'
;MPPYDWWSDPPDEVKLKAYVFNVTNHERFLLGLDDKLNVEEIGPVVYLEKLLHSNGIFSYLHDANYFVKTLLRSLVTMYNREPFVKKTIYEHLWNFTDPVLDMSKNLAPGLVPVNNAGMLARIYADFTDEMTVKIGPQWGHKEFFQIDRFRGEPQLPGFDPD
;
A
#
# COMPACT_ATOMS: atom_id res chain seq x y z
N MET A 1 -22.56 -12.84 24.03
CA MET A 1 -22.89 -12.14 22.78
C MET A 1 -22.40 -13.02 21.63
N PRO A 2 -23.14 -13.17 20.52
CA PRO A 2 -22.82 -14.18 19.52
C PRO A 2 -21.57 -13.81 18.68
N PRO A 3 -20.75 -14.80 18.26
CA PRO A 3 -19.51 -14.58 17.51
C PRO A 3 -19.62 -13.77 16.21
N TYR A 4 -20.80 -13.73 15.60
CA TYR A 4 -21.06 -12.96 14.39
C TYR A 4 -21.02 -11.44 14.63
N ASP A 5 -21.58 -10.98 15.75
CA ASP A 5 -21.69 -9.54 16.04
C ASP A 5 -20.30 -8.93 16.26
N TRP A 6 -19.39 -9.65 16.93
CA TRP A 6 -17.99 -9.22 17.11
C TRP A 6 -17.16 -9.25 15.83
N TRP A 7 -17.51 -10.11 14.88
CA TRP A 7 -16.85 -10.08 13.58
C TRP A 7 -17.34 -8.90 12.72
N SER A 8 -18.65 -8.63 12.75
CA SER A 8 -19.24 -7.54 11.99
C SER A 8 -18.92 -6.16 12.56
N ASP A 9 -18.81 -6.03 13.88
CA ASP A 9 -18.48 -4.80 14.60
C ASP A 9 -17.55 -5.14 15.78
N PRO A 10 -16.23 -5.19 15.54
CA PRO A 10 -15.28 -5.59 16.57
C PRO A 10 -15.27 -4.58 17.72
N PRO A 11 -15.43 -5.04 18.98
CA PRO A 11 -15.48 -4.15 20.14
C PRO A 11 -14.13 -3.53 20.52
N ASP A 12 -13.03 -4.05 19.98
CA ASP A 12 -11.66 -3.64 20.30
C ASP A 12 -11.15 -2.54 19.35
N GLU A 13 -10.50 -1.52 19.93
CA GLU A 13 -9.81 -0.49 19.16
C GLU A 13 -8.51 -1.06 18.55
N VAL A 14 -8.51 -1.27 17.23
CA VAL A 14 -7.31 -1.65 16.50
C VAL A 14 -6.38 -0.44 16.37
N LYS A 15 -5.10 -0.62 16.71
CA LYS A 15 -4.08 0.42 16.65
C LYS A 15 -3.00 0.06 15.64
N LEU A 16 -2.84 0.90 14.62
CA LEU A 16 -1.71 0.84 13.71
C LEU A 16 -0.57 1.67 14.27
N LYS A 17 0.63 1.09 14.37
CA LYS A 17 1.85 1.80 14.73
C LYS A 17 2.76 1.86 13.51
N ALA A 18 2.95 3.06 12.96
CA ALA A 18 3.88 3.29 11.87
C ALA A 18 5.26 3.74 12.42
N TYR A 19 6.32 3.15 11.89
CA TYR A 19 7.71 3.52 12.16
C TYR A 19 8.34 3.95 10.84
N VAL A 20 8.89 5.17 10.81
CA VAL A 20 9.47 5.76 9.60
C VAL A 20 10.98 5.85 9.78
N PHE A 21 11.73 5.43 8.77
CA PHE A 21 13.20 5.49 8.81
C PHE A 21 13.69 6.74 8.07
N ASN A 22 14.30 7.67 8.80
CA ASN A 22 14.95 8.85 8.25
C ASN A 22 16.36 8.51 7.79
N VAL A 23 16.70 8.85 6.55
CA VAL A 23 18.03 8.57 5.97
C VAL A 23 18.99 9.72 6.28
N THR A 24 20.06 9.44 7.01
CA THR A 24 20.98 10.48 7.53
C THR A 24 22.21 10.73 6.66
N ASN A 25 22.59 9.80 5.77
CA ASN A 25 23.79 9.91 4.93
C ASN A 25 23.48 9.87 3.42
N HIS A 26 22.28 10.27 2.99
CA HIS A 26 21.84 10.16 1.60
C HIS A 26 22.81 10.81 0.59
N GLU A 27 23.35 12.00 0.86
CA GLU A 27 24.32 12.65 -0.03
C GLU A 27 25.60 11.83 -0.23
N ARG A 28 26.19 11.34 0.86
CA ARG A 28 27.42 10.54 0.84
C ARG A 28 27.21 9.21 0.13
N PHE A 29 26.06 8.59 0.37
CA PHE A 29 25.67 7.35 -0.29
C PHE A 29 25.53 7.54 -1.81
N LEU A 30 24.86 8.61 -2.27
CA LEU A 30 24.70 8.88 -3.70
C LEU A 30 26.01 9.19 -4.42
N LEU A 31 26.98 9.78 -3.71
CA LEU A 31 28.33 10.01 -4.23
C LEU A 31 29.19 8.74 -4.26
N GLY A 32 28.68 7.60 -3.77
CA GLY A 32 29.43 6.34 -3.65
C GLY A 32 30.52 6.38 -2.58
N LEU A 33 30.46 7.33 -1.64
CA LEU A 33 31.42 7.47 -0.54
C LEU A 33 31.11 6.54 0.63
N ASP A 34 29.83 6.15 0.79
CA ASP A 34 29.37 5.20 1.79
C ASP A 34 28.69 4.02 1.08
N ASP A 35 29.03 2.78 1.45
CA ASP A 35 28.46 1.56 0.83
C ASP A 35 27.04 1.24 1.31
N LYS A 36 26.60 1.86 2.42
CA LYS A 36 25.33 1.56 3.10
C LYS A 36 24.61 2.83 3.52
N LEU A 37 23.28 2.77 3.49
CA LEU A 37 22.42 3.80 4.05
C LEU A 37 22.40 3.71 5.58
N ASN A 38 22.63 4.84 6.23
CA ASN A 38 22.42 5.06 7.64
C ASN A 38 21.01 5.60 7.85
N VAL A 39 20.28 4.97 8.76
CA VAL A 39 18.89 5.33 9.04
C VAL A 39 18.66 5.50 10.53
N GLU A 40 17.78 6.44 10.87
CA GLU A 40 17.27 6.67 12.22
C GLU A 40 15.76 6.42 12.24
N GLU A 41 15.29 5.63 13.21
CA GLU A 41 13.87 5.37 13.38
C GLU A 41 13.16 6.60 13.97
N ILE A 42 12.01 6.94 13.39
CA ILE A 42 11.09 7.96 13.86
C ILE A 42 9.74 7.29 14.13
N GLY A 43 9.32 7.26 15.39
CA GLY A 43 8.04 6.67 15.78
C GLY A 43 7.96 6.27 17.25
N PRO A 44 6.85 5.62 17.65
CA PRO A 44 5.73 5.23 16.79
C PRO A 44 4.77 6.40 16.49
N VAL A 45 4.29 6.47 15.24
CA VAL A 45 3.09 7.26 14.89
C VAL A 45 1.89 6.32 14.96
N VAL A 46 0.97 6.60 15.90
CA VAL A 46 -0.14 5.70 16.21
C VAL A 46 -1.43 6.20 15.57
N TYR A 47 -2.10 5.33 14.82
CA TYR A 47 -3.43 5.55 14.26
C TYR A 47 -4.44 4.59 14.88
N LEU A 48 -5.67 5.05 15.06
CA LEU A 48 -6.80 4.21 15.44
C LEU A 48 -7.49 3.76 14.15
N GLU A 49 -7.58 2.45 13.94
CA GLU A 49 -8.26 1.87 12.78
C GLU A 49 -9.72 1.55 13.12
N LYS A 50 -10.61 1.88 12.19
CA LYS A 50 -11.98 1.36 12.17
C LYS A 50 -12.12 0.48 10.94
N LEU A 51 -12.26 -0.82 11.16
CA LEU A 51 -12.40 -1.80 10.08
C LEU A 51 -13.86 -1.80 9.62
N LEU A 52 -14.12 -1.37 8.39
CA LEU A 52 -15.43 -1.41 7.74
C LEU A 52 -15.28 -2.12 6.39
N HIS A 53 -16.12 -3.12 6.13
CA HIS A 53 -16.13 -3.86 4.86
C HIS A 53 -16.90 -3.06 3.77
N SER A 54 -16.31 -2.80 2.60
CA SER A 54 -17.00 -2.26 1.40
C SER A 54 -16.44 -2.91 0.11
N ASN A 55 -16.43 -2.33 -1.12
CA ASN A 55 -15.99 -2.99 -2.40
C ASN A 55 -14.88 -2.26 -3.23
N GLY A 56 -13.84 -2.97 -3.77
CA GLY A 56 -12.87 -2.51 -4.83
C GLY A 56 -11.50 -3.25 -4.99
N ILE A 57 -10.64 -2.92 -6.01
CA ILE A 57 -9.54 -3.78 -6.62
C ILE A 57 -8.27 -2.98 -7.11
N PHE A 58 -7.02 -3.56 -7.09
CA PHE A 58 -5.80 -3.05 -7.83
C PHE A 58 -4.71 -4.08 -8.29
N SER A 59 -4.04 -3.79 -9.44
CA SER A 59 -2.55 -3.70 -9.66
C SER A 59 -2.23 -3.34 -11.14
N TYR A 60 -1.48 -2.24 -11.41
CA TYR A 60 -1.29 -1.71 -12.79
C TYR A 60 0.09 -1.06 -13.06
N LEU A 61 1.21 -1.79 -13.00
CA LEU A 61 2.49 -1.19 -13.46
C LEU A 61 3.42 -2.14 -14.21
N HIS A 62 3.19 -3.45 -14.14
CA HIS A 62 4.09 -4.43 -14.75
C HIS A 62 4.02 -4.42 -16.29
N ASP A 63 2.84 -4.14 -16.87
CA ASP A 63 2.56 -4.36 -18.30
C ASP A 63 2.78 -3.15 -19.22
N ALA A 64 3.40 -2.08 -18.72
CA ALA A 64 3.64 -0.87 -19.52
C ALA A 64 4.69 -1.09 -20.64
N ASN A 65 4.43 -0.55 -21.83
CA ASN A 65 5.37 -0.61 -22.97
C ASN A 65 6.62 0.27 -22.79
N TYR A 66 7.68 0.01 -23.56
CA TYR A 66 8.99 0.66 -23.44
C TYR A 66 8.94 2.19 -23.66
N PHE A 67 8.08 2.67 -24.56
CA PHE A 67 7.94 4.09 -24.84
C PHE A 67 7.41 4.85 -23.62
N VAL A 68 6.35 4.33 -22.98
CA VAL A 68 5.80 4.92 -21.75
C VAL A 68 6.83 4.90 -20.63
N LYS A 69 7.56 3.79 -20.46
CA LYS A 69 8.67 3.70 -19.48
C LYS A 69 9.76 4.75 -19.73
N THR A 70 10.13 4.98 -20.99
CA THR A 70 11.15 5.98 -21.37
C THR A 70 10.67 7.41 -21.10
N LEU A 71 9.42 7.72 -21.46
CA LEU A 71 8.83 9.04 -21.21
C LEU A 71 8.74 9.35 -19.71
N LEU A 72 8.26 8.41 -18.90
CA LEU A 72 8.21 8.53 -17.44
C LEU A 72 9.60 8.75 -16.84
N ARG A 73 10.60 8.00 -17.29
CA ARG A 73 11.99 8.16 -16.85
C ARG A 73 12.54 9.56 -17.15
N SER A 74 12.24 10.11 -18.31
CA SER A 74 12.65 11.48 -18.68
C SER A 74 12.00 12.54 -17.78
N LEU A 75 10.71 12.37 -17.45
CA LEU A 75 9.99 13.30 -16.56
C LEU A 75 10.53 13.26 -15.13
N VAL A 76 10.77 12.07 -14.58
CA VAL A 76 11.40 11.90 -13.26
C VAL A 76 12.76 12.60 -13.25
N THR A 77 13.57 12.42 -14.29
CA THR A 77 14.90 13.04 -14.38
C THR A 77 14.83 14.57 -14.51
N MET A 78 13.79 15.10 -15.16
CA MET A 78 13.61 16.54 -15.36
C MET A 78 13.17 17.28 -14.09
N TYR A 79 12.23 16.70 -13.34
CA TYR A 79 11.56 17.36 -12.22
C TYR A 79 12.06 16.89 -10.85
N ASN A 80 12.45 15.62 -10.71
CA ASN A 80 12.90 15.05 -9.46
C ASN A 80 14.42 14.92 -9.47
N ARG A 81 15.10 16.03 -9.14
CA ARG A 81 16.56 16.12 -9.20
C ARG A 81 17.27 15.36 -8.10
N GLU A 82 16.58 15.06 -6.99
CA GLU A 82 17.11 14.32 -5.86
C GLU A 82 16.34 13.01 -5.69
N PRO A 83 17.02 11.85 -5.64
CA PRO A 83 16.36 10.56 -5.44
C PRO A 83 15.86 10.38 -3.99
N PHE A 84 16.29 11.24 -3.07
CA PHE A 84 15.77 11.34 -1.70
C PHE A 84 15.14 12.71 -1.53
N VAL A 85 13.93 12.76 -0.97
CA VAL A 85 13.21 14.02 -0.75
C VAL A 85 12.86 14.13 0.72
N LYS A 86 13.14 15.31 1.31
CA LYS A 86 12.72 15.61 2.67
C LYS A 86 11.22 15.93 2.69
N LYS A 87 10.45 15.10 3.40
CA LYS A 87 8.99 15.25 3.58
C LYS A 87 8.63 15.04 5.06
N THR A 88 7.50 15.59 5.48
CA THR A 88 6.91 15.27 6.77
C THR A 88 6.33 13.85 6.76
N ILE A 89 6.13 13.27 7.95
CA ILE A 89 5.47 11.96 8.08
C ILE A 89 4.06 11.99 7.48
N TYR A 90 3.33 13.09 7.66
CA TYR A 90 1.99 13.24 7.10
C TYR A 90 2.01 13.27 5.56
N GLU A 91 2.90 14.04 4.95
CA GLU A 91 3.05 14.05 3.48
C GLU A 91 3.45 12.66 2.97
N HIS A 92 4.37 11.98 3.66
CA HIS A 92 4.80 10.65 3.23
C HIS A 92 3.68 9.60 3.31
N LEU A 93 2.90 9.59 4.40
CA LEU A 93 1.88 8.56 4.64
C LEU A 93 0.52 8.89 4.02
N TRP A 94 0.10 10.15 3.98
CA TRP A 94 -1.27 10.54 3.64
C TRP A 94 -1.40 11.46 2.44
N ASN A 95 -0.41 12.32 2.19
CA ASN A 95 -0.52 13.35 1.16
C ASN A 95 0.75 13.46 0.31
N PHE A 96 1.14 12.35 -0.30
CA PHE A 96 2.32 12.33 -1.19
C PHE A 96 1.85 12.73 -2.58
N THR A 97 1.91 14.02 -2.87
CA THR A 97 1.60 14.57 -4.19
C THR A 97 2.85 15.24 -4.76
N ASP A 98 3.01 15.16 -6.09
CA ASP A 98 4.15 15.75 -6.81
C ASP A 98 3.76 16.04 -8.27
N PRO A 99 4.31 17.09 -8.92
CA PRO A 99 4.02 17.40 -10.32
C PRO A 99 4.29 16.24 -11.30
N VAL A 100 5.32 15.41 -11.04
CA VAL A 100 5.61 14.23 -11.87
C VAL A 100 4.47 13.22 -11.77
N LEU A 101 3.88 13.05 -10.59
CA LEU A 101 2.78 12.12 -10.37
C LEU A 101 1.52 12.57 -11.12
N ASP A 102 1.16 13.85 -11.00
CA ASP A 102 0.01 14.43 -11.72
C ASP A 102 0.18 14.32 -13.24
N MET A 103 1.38 14.62 -13.74
CA MET A 103 1.68 14.52 -15.16
C MET A 103 1.68 13.07 -15.65
N SER A 104 2.19 12.14 -14.83
CA SER A 104 2.18 10.71 -15.12
C SER A 104 0.75 10.17 -15.25
N LYS A 105 -0.17 10.61 -14.38
CA LYS A 105 -1.59 10.27 -14.51
C LYS A 105 -2.20 10.82 -15.80
N ASN A 106 -1.91 12.07 -16.13
CA ASN A 106 -2.45 12.67 -17.36
C ASN A 106 -1.94 11.98 -18.63
N LEU A 107 -0.68 11.50 -18.62
CA LEU A 107 -0.06 10.82 -19.76
C LEU A 107 -0.43 9.34 -19.86
N ALA A 108 -0.51 8.66 -18.73
CA ALA A 108 -0.72 7.22 -18.66
C ALA A 108 -1.73 6.85 -17.57
N PRO A 109 -3.00 7.28 -17.69
CA PRO A 109 -4.01 7.11 -16.64
C PRO A 109 -4.31 5.63 -16.33
N GLY A 110 -4.12 4.73 -17.30
CA GLY A 110 -4.26 3.28 -17.09
C GLY A 110 -3.11 2.63 -16.32
N LEU A 111 -1.98 3.33 -16.13
CA LEU A 111 -0.79 2.83 -15.45
C LEU A 111 -0.53 3.59 -14.14
N VAL A 112 -0.75 4.89 -14.13
CA VAL A 112 -0.64 5.74 -12.95
C VAL A 112 -1.99 6.39 -12.69
N PRO A 113 -2.98 5.65 -12.14
CA PRO A 113 -4.34 6.16 -12.02
C PRO A 113 -4.53 7.20 -10.90
N VAL A 114 -3.45 7.71 -10.27
CA VAL A 114 -3.53 8.47 -9.02
C VAL A 114 -2.69 9.72 -8.96
N ASN A 115 -3.19 10.69 -8.19
CA ASN A 115 -2.55 11.99 -7.91
C ASN A 115 -1.96 12.06 -6.50
N ASN A 116 -2.26 11.08 -5.66
CA ASN A 116 -1.72 10.95 -4.31
C ASN A 116 -1.14 9.55 -4.20
N ALA A 117 0.12 9.45 -3.81
CA ALA A 117 0.87 8.22 -3.60
C ALA A 117 1.16 7.94 -2.12
N GLY A 118 0.53 8.68 -1.19
CA GLY A 118 0.74 8.51 0.25
C GLY A 118 0.39 7.09 0.68
N MET A 119 1.32 6.39 1.34
CA MET A 119 1.20 4.94 1.56
C MET A 119 -0.11 4.54 2.24
N LEU A 120 -0.45 5.17 3.37
CA LEU A 120 -1.71 4.90 4.07
C LEU A 120 -2.91 5.40 3.27
N ALA A 121 -2.80 6.57 2.62
CA ALA A 121 -3.86 7.03 1.73
C ALA A 121 -4.18 6.04 0.60
N ARG A 122 -3.19 5.27 0.10
CA ARG A 122 -3.45 4.21 -0.90
C ARG A 122 -4.08 2.97 -0.29
N ILE A 123 -3.55 2.49 0.84
CA ILE A 123 -4.09 1.33 1.55
C ILE A 123 -5.56 1.56 1.90
N TYR A 124 -5.89 2.78 2.35
CA TYR A 124 -7.25 3.16 2.74
C TYR A 124 -8.10 3.74 1.61
N ALA A 125 -7.55 4.01 0.43
CA ALA A 125 -8.34 4.48 -0.71
C ALA A 125 -9.29 3.41 -1.24
N ASP A 126 -8.92 2.13 -1.10
CA ASP A 126 -9.74 1.00 -1.56
C ASP A 126 -9.47 -0.26 -0.73
N PHE A 127 -9.81 -0.21 0.57
CA PHE A 127 -9.61 -1.30 1.52
C PHE A 127 -10.75 -2.31 1.46
N THR A 128 -10.93 -2.95 0.30
CA THR A 128 -11.82 -4.09 0.21
C THR A 128 -11.08 -5.32 -0.24
N ASP A 129 -11.28 -6.40 0.52
CA ASP A 129 -11.13 -7.74 0.01
C ASP A 129 -12.45 -8.51 0.11
N GLU A 130 -12.87 -9.10 -1.02
CA GLU A 130 -13.99 -10.03 -1.05
C GLU A 130 -13.49 -11.38 -0.54
N MET A 131 -14.02 -11.84 0.59
CA MET A 131 -13.66 -13.12 1.18
C MET A 131 -14.90 -13.94 1.50
N THR A 132 -14.89 -15.21 1.11
CA THR A 132 -15.86 -16.20 1.62
C THR A 132 -15.19 -16.96 2.75
N VAL A 133 -15.85 -17.04 3.90
CA VAL A 133 -15.36 -17.75 5.08
C VAL A 133 -16.32 -18.86 5.51
N LYS A 134 -15.77 -19.94 6.07
CA LYS A 134 -16.55 -21.08 6.56
C LYS A 134 -17.25 -20.74 7.87
N ILE A 135 -18.58 -20.62 7.84
CA ILE A 135 -19.42 -20.32 9.01
C ILE A 135 -20.46 -21.39 9.27
N GLY A 136 -20.73 -21.64 10.55
CA GLY A 136 -21.80 -22.52 11.01
C GLY A 136 -21.34 -23.92 11.44
N PRO A 137 -22.23 -24.70 12.10
CA PRO A 137 -21.88 -25.98 12.71
C PRO A 137 -21.41 -27.04 11.73
N GLN A 138 -21.80 -26.95 10.46
CA GLN A 138 -21.51 -27.93 9.41
C GLN A 138 -20.01 -28.05 9.08
N TRP A 139 -19.21 -27.03 9.40
CA TRP A 139 -17.75 -27.03 9.21
C TRP A 139 -16.98 -27.46 10.46
N GLY A 140 -17.68 -27.65 11.59
CA GLY A 140 -17.06 -27.92 12.89
C GLY A 140 -16.14 -26.81 13.38
N HIS A 141 -15.53 -27.01 14.55
CA HIS A 141 -14.66 -26.00 15.17
C HIS A 141 -13.30 -25.85 14.49
N LYS A 142 -12.85 -26.87 13.74
CA LYS A 142 -11.51 -26.87 13.12
C LYS A 142 -11.43 -25.97 11.90
N GLU A 143 -12.53 -25.84 11.16
CA GLU A 143 -12.59 -25.06 9.93
C GLU A 143 -13.36 -23.76 10.10
N PHE A 144 -13.94 -23.52 11.29
CA PHE A 144 -14.65 -22.29 11.59
C PHE A 144 -13.75 -21.08 11.32
N PHE A 145 -14.26 -20.15 10.52
CA PHE A 145 -13.60 -18.90 10.17
C PHE A 145 -12.38 -18.99 9.25
N GLN A 146 -12.12 -20.18 8.68
CA GLN A 146 -11.13 -20.31 7.62
C GLN A 146 -11.63 -19.66 6.32
N ILE A 147 -10.72 -19.05 5.58
CA ILE A 147 -11.00 -18.51 4.24
C ILE A 147 -11.23 -19.69 3.29
N ASP A 148 -12.39 -19.69 2.63
CA ASP A 148 -12.76 -20.62 1.57
C ASP A 148 -12.40 -20.06 0.19
N ARG A 149 -12.68 -18.78 -0.05
CA ARG A 149 -12.40 -18.09 -1.30
C ARG A 149 -11.93 -16.67 -1.06
N PHE A 150 -11.00 -16.21 -1.89
CA PHE A 150 -10.54 -14.84 -1.97
C PHE A 150 -10.86 -14.31 -3.37
N ARG A 151 -11.69 -13.26 -3.45
CA ARG A 151 -12.18 -12.67 -4.71
C ARG A 151 -12.85 -13.70 -5.64
N GLY A 152 -13.65 -14.59 -5.05
CA GLY A 152 -14.33 -15.68 -5.75
C GLY A 152 -13.46 -16.92 -6.05
N GLU A 153 -12.14 -16.78 -5.98
CA GLU A 153 -11.20 -17.83 -6.31
C GLU A 153 -10.77 -18.65 -5.07
N PRO A 154 -10.56 -19.96 -5.21
CA PRO A 154 -10.07 -20.80 -4.10
C PRO A 154 -8.59 -20.57 -3.78
N GLN A 155 -7.90 -19.73 -4.57
CA GLN A 155 -6.46 -19.49 -4.49
C GLN A 155 -6.17 -17.99 -4.55
N LEU A 156 -5.07 -17.59 -3.89
CA LEU A 156 -4.60 -16.21 -3.94
C LEU A 156 -3.99 -15.92 -5.33
N PRO A 157 -4.45 -14.88 -6.04
CA PRO A 157 -3.86 -14.47 -7.31
C PRO A 157 -2.35 -14.23 -7.18
N GLY A 158 -1.56 -14.80 -8.10
CA GLY A 158 -0.10 -14.65 -8.12
C GLY A 158 0.67 -15.69 -7.30
N PHE A 159 -0.02 -16.64 -6.67
CA PHE A 159 0.58 -17.79 -5.99
C PHE A 159 0.11 -19.10 -6.62
N ASP A 160 0.23 -19.25 -7.94
CA ASP A 160 -0.11 -20.51 -8.62
C ASP A 160 0.82 -21.63 -8.11
N PRO A 161 0.33 -22.87 -7.90
CA PRO A 161 1.20 -23.99 -7.60
C PRO A 161 1.93 -24.35 -8.89
N ASP A 162 3.26 -24.47 -8.83
CA ASP A 162 4.09 -24.94 -9.95
C ASP A 162 3.57 -26.25 -10.58
#